data_AF-A0A2T6DTY2-F1
#
_entry.id   AF-A0A2T6DTY2-F1
#
_cell.length_a   1.000
_cell.length_b   1.000
_cell.length_c   1.000
_cell.angle_alpha   90.00
_cell.angle_beta   90.00
_cell.angle_gamma   90.00
#
_symmetry.space_group_name_H-M   'P 1'
#
loop_
_entity.id
_entity.type
_entity.pdbx_description
1 polymer ?
#
loop_
_entity_poly.entity_id
_entity_poly.type
_entity_poly.pdbx_seq_one_letter_code
_entity_poly.pdbx_strand_id
1 'polypeptide(L)'
;MKDWTIGKRVGFGFAALVILMIGLAVYARMHLMTIQAKAREIEECNLPALVYLTGVQRLASENSAIIYRHVASSDQADMKALEERLAANAKVNTEALNNFEKLPLEPEIRARFNDTRALQAKQRALRAELLAASHSATNPEASAKLLARARAEYDPLVAAYLDELKKLSDMVRQGASNSAGLLFQSVSAMLAGVLIASAAGVLIAVCFGWLITRSVKRRLEQIATTLNDASAQVSAAASQVSAASQALAAGSSQQASSLEETAAALEEINSQAKHNAEGGAHGSKLMSEQAKPNFQLLEDRAARMRSAITSAVTASAKTSQIIKTIDEIAFQTNILALNAAVEAARAGEHGAGFAVVADEVRSLAQRSATSARETSEMIEESSRRIRDAESLNAELTTALSSSVSIANDIGQVVSHIAVASSEQAQGLEQVGKAVSEIDHVIQANAGSAEETAAAAEELNAQAAMLLDSVGTLIQLVKGRSALHHGETSQAADETAPEPKASKPPEVIRTRPAPAKDKSKLIAA
;
A
#
# COMPACT_ATOMS: atom_id res chain seq x y z
N MET A 1 -28.65 17.62 -2.32
CA MET A 1 -28.35 16.51 -1.38
C MET A 1 -27.19 15.60 -1.81
N LYS A 2 -26.78 15.57 -3.09
CA LYS A 2 -25.79 14.59 -3.60
C LYS A 2 -24.45 14.61 -2.83
N ASP A 3 -24.03 15.79 -2.37
CA ASP A 3 -22.77 16.03 -1.64
C ASP A 3 -22.93 16.25 -0.13
N TRP A 4 -24.15 16.06 0.40
CA TRP A 4 -24.37 16.19 1.84
C TRP A 4 -23.81 14.97 2.59
N THR A 5 -23.16 15.22 3.72
CA THR A 5 -22.77 14.18 4.68
C THR A 5 -24.00 13.46 5.21
N ILE A 6 -23.82 12.23 5.72
CA ILE A 6 -24.91 11.43 6.31
C ILE A 6 -25.59 12.22 7.42
N GLY A 7 -24.82 12.88 8.29
CA GLY A 7 -25.33 13.73 9.37
C GLY A 7 -26.23 14.87 8.88
N LYS A 8 -25.85 15.58 7.80
CA LYS A 8 -26.69 16.67 7.24
C LYS A 8 -28.03 16.15 6.69
N ARG A 9 -28.04 14.95 6.11
CA ARG A 9 -29.26 14.33 5.56
C ARG A 9 -30.21 13.88 6.66
N VAL A 10 -29.67 13.22 7.70
CA VAL A 10 -30.44 12.80 8.87
C VAL A 10 -30.98 14.03 9.61
N GLY A 11 -30.13 15.04 9.84
CA GLY A 11 -30.53 16.28 10.49
C GLY A 11 -31.65 17.02 9.75
N PHE A 12 -31.60 17.06 8.42
CA PHE A 12 -32.67 17.67 7.61
C PHE A 12 -34.01 16.90 7.72
N GLY A 13 -33.96 15.56 7.67
CA GLY A 13 -35.16 14.73 7.84
C GLY A 13 -35.82 14.92 9.21
N PHE A 14 -35.02 14.96 10.28
CA PHE A 14 -35.50 15.25 11.63
C PHE A 14 -36.04 16.68 11.75
N ALA A 15 -35.35 17.68 11.20
CA ALA A 15 -35.82 19.07 11.22
C ALA A 15 -37.18 19.23 10.53
N ALA A 16 -37.40 18.57 9.39
CA ALA A 16 -38.69 18.58 8.70
C ALA A 16 -39.82 17.98 9.56
N LEU A 17 -39.57 16.88 10.26
CA LEU A 17 -40.54 16.27 11.18
C LEU A 17 -40.84 17.16 12.39
N VAL A 18 -39.81 17.81 12.96
CA VAL A 18 -39.99 18.76 14.08
C VAL A 18 -40.82 19.96 13.67
N ILE A 19 -40.56 20.54 12.48
CA ILE A 19 -41.35 21.66 11.94
C ILE A 19 -42.82 21.25 11.77
N LEU A 20 -43.07 20.05 11.25
CA LEU A 20 -44.44 19.52 11.08
C LEU A 20 -45.15 19.32 12.43
N MET A 21 -44.44 18.80 13.45
CA MET A 21 -44.98 18.66 14.81
C MET A 21 -45.32 20.01 15.45
N ILE A 22 -44.45 21.01 15.29
CA ILE A 22 -44.72 22.38 15.78
C ILE A 22 -45.95 22.95 15.08
N GLY A 23 -46.05 22.81 13.75
CA GLY A 23 -47.21 23.26 12.98
C GLY A 23 -48.52 22.60 13.43
N LEU A 24 -48.49 21.29 13.69
CA LEU A 24 -49.64 20.54 14.19
C LEU A 24 -50.07 21.01 15.59
N ALA A 25 -49.11 21.27 16.48
CA ALA A 25 -49.39 21.76 17.82
C ALA A 25 -50.06 23.15 17.79
N VAL A 26 -49.58 24.06 16.94
CA VAL A 26 -50.19 25.39 16.74
C VAL A 26 -51.59 25.25 16.16
N TYR A 27 -51.78 24.41 15.14
CA TYR A 27 -53.08 24.15 14.52
C TYR A 27 -54.12 23.62 15.53
N ALA A 28 -53.75 22.60 16.31
CA ALA A 28 -54.60 22.05 17.37
C ALA A 28 -54.94 23.10 18.44
N ARG A 29 -53.96 23.93 18.83
CA ARG A 29 -54.14 24.99 19.83
C ARG A 29 -55.16 26.03 19.37
N MET A 30 -55.13 26.44 18.09
CA MET A 30 -56.08 27.41 17.53
C MET A 30 -57.52 26.88 17.57
N HIS A 31 -57.74 25.63 17.15
CA HIS A 31 -59.07 25.01 17.21
C HIS A 31 -59.58 24.85 18.65
N LEU A 32 -58.69 24.50 19.58
CA LEU A 32 -59.04 24.39 20.99
C LEU A 32 -59.46 25.74 21.60
N MET A 33 -58.84 26.85 21.20
CA MET A 33 -59.29 28.20 21.62
C MET A 33 -60.72 28.49 21.18
N THR A 34 -61.05 28.20 19.91
CA THR A 34 -62.40 28.39 19.38
C THR A 34 -63.41 27.50 20.12
N ILE A 35 -63.03 26.25 20.39
CA ILE A 35 -63.87 25.31 21.14
C ILE A 35 -64.15 25.83 22.56
N GLN A 36 -63.12 26.27 23.28
CA GLN A 36 -63.29 26.80 24.63
C GLN A 36 -64.15 28.07 24.64
N ALA A 37 -63.93 28.99 23.70
CA ALA A 37 -64.68 30.25 23.63
C ALA A 37 -66.18 30.01 23.37
N LYS A 38 -66.51 29.14 22.40
CA LYS A 38 -67.91 28.85 22.04
C LYS A 38 -68.63 27.95 23.05
N ALA A 39 -67.91 27.07 23.73
CA ALA A 39 -68.48 26.29 24.83
C ALA A 39 -68.87 27.19 26.01
N ARG A 40 -67.98 28.11 26.41
CA ARG A 40 -68.28 29.11 27.46
C ARG A 40 -69.46 29.99 27.10
N GLU A 41 -69.57 30.43 25.85
CA GLU A 41 -70.71 31.24 25.39
C GLU A 41 -72.06 30.51 25.58
N ILE A 42 -72.09 29.20 25.32
CA ILE A 42 -73.30 28.38 25.55
C ILE A 42 -73.58 28.22 27.05
N GLU A 43 -72.57 27.87 27.83
CA GLU A 43 -72.69 27.59 29.26
C GLU A 43 -72.99 28.84 30.11
N GLU A 44 -72.24 29.91 29.90
CA GLU A 44 -72.28 31.11 30.75
C GLU A 44 -73.34 32.12 30.29
N CYS A 45 -73.80 32.06 29.03
CA CYS A 45 -74.77 33.01 28.48
C CYS A 45 -76.04 32.32 27.99
N ASN A 46 -75.96 31.50 26.95
CA ASN A 46 -77.16 31.05 26.23
C ASN A 46 -78.06 30.13 27.05
N LEU A 47 -77.51 29.18 27.81
CA LEU A 47 -78.29 28.26 28.65
C LEU A 47 -79.00 29.00 29.81
N PRO A 48 -78.32 29.80 30.65
CA PRO A 48 -78.98 30.62 31.67
C PRO A 48 -80.03 31.57 31.07
N ALA A 49 -79.72 32.21 29.95
CA ALA A 49 -80.63 33.12 29.26
C ALA A 49 -81.95 32.43 28.89
N LEU A 50 -81.90 31.23 28.30
CA LEU A 50 -83.09 30.45 27.96
C LEU A 50 -83.90 30.05 29.21
N VAL A 51 -83.22 29.63 30.29
CA VAL A 51 -83.89 29.28 31.55
C VAL A 51 -84.65 30.48 32.13
N TYR A 52 -84.03 31.66 32.16
CA TYR A 52 -84.68 32.88 32.66
C TYR A 52 -85.86 33.30 31.78
N LEU A 53 -85.69 33.35 30.45
CA LEU A 53 -86.76 33.79 29.54
C LEU A 53 -87.96 32.84 29.54
N THR A 54 -87.73 31.53 29.51
CA THR A 54 -88.82 30.53 29.56
C THR A 54 -89.53 30.55 30.92
N GLY A 55 -88.80 30.78 32.01
CA GLY A 55 -89.37 30.99 33.34
C GLY A 55 -90.29 32.22 33.39
N VAL A 56 -89.83 33.34 32.85
CA VAL A 56 -90.60 34.59 32.74
C VAL A 56 -91.85 34.40 31.87
N GLN A 57 -91.71 33.74 30.72
CA GLN A 57 -92.82 33.45 29.81
C GLN A 57 -93.89 32.59 30.49
N ARG A 58 -93.50 31.56 31.23
CA ARG A 58 -94.41 30.72 32.02
C ARG A 58 -95.17 31.55 33.06
N LEU A 59 -94.45 32.39 33.82
CA LEU A 59 -95.05 33.25 34.85
C LEU A 59 -95.98 34.30 34.24
N ALA A 60 -95.67 34.84 33.06
CA ALA A 60 -96.52 35.80 32.35
C ALA A 60 -97.87 35.17 31.94
N SER A 61 -97.83 33.96 31.37
CA SER A 61 -99.03 33.18 31.03
C SER A 61 -99.84 32.81 32.27
N GLU A 62 -99.17 32.34 33.33
CA GLU A 62 -99.82 31.99 34.60
C GLU A 62 -100.49 33.20 35.26
N ASN A 63 -99.79 34.34 35.30
CA ASN A 63 -100.33 35.58 35.85
C ASN A 63 -101.56 36.06 35.10
N SER A 64 -101.61 35.90 33.77
CA SER A 64 -102.79 36.23 32.98
C SER A 64 -104.01 35.43 33.46
N ALA A 65 -103.87 34.11 33.62
CA ALA A 65 -104.94 33.25 34.13
C ALA A 65 -105.37 33.63 35.56
N ILE A 66 -104.42 33.98 36.44
CA ILE A 66 -104.72 34.41 37.80
C ILE A 66 -105.52 35.72 37.81
N ILE A 67 -105.18 36.68 36.93
CA ILE A 67 -105.88 37.96 36.83
C ILE A 67 -107.32 37.74 36.35
N TYR A 68 -107.53 36.90 35.35
CA TYR A 68 -108.88 36.56 34.89
C TYR A 68 -109.71 35.90 35.98
N ARG A 69 -109.11 34.99 36.77
CA ARG A 69 -109.79 34.38 37.93
C ARG A 69 -110.09 35.41 39.01
N HIS A 70 -109.17 36.34 39.28
CA HIS A 70 -109.37 37.40 40.27
C HIS A 70 -110.50 38.35 39.86
N VAL A 71 -110.55 38.78 38.60
CA VAL A 71 -111.61 39.65 38.07
C VAL A 71 -112.97 38.95 38.05
N ALA A 72 -113.00 37.62 37.89
CA ALA A 72 -114.23 36.82 37.86
C ALA A 72 -114.71 36.33 39.24
N SER A 73 -113.89 36.47 40.28
CA SER A 73 -114.21 35.99 41.64
C SER A 73 -115.02 37.03 42.40
N SER A 74 -115.98 36.56 43.20
CA SER A 74 -116.74 37.38 44.16
C SER A 74 -116.37 37.08 45.62
N ASP A 75 -115.38 36.21 45.84
CA ASP A 75 -114.87 35.83 47.15
C ASP A 75 -113.58 36.60 47.49
N GLN A 76 -113.66 37.45 48.51
CA GLN A 76 -112.54 38.28 48.98
C GLN A 76 -111.34 37.44 49.46
N ALA A 77 -111.57 36.24 49.99
CA ALA A 77 -110.49 35.35 50.43
C ALA A 77 -109.75 34.73 49.24
N ASP A 78 -110.46 34.29 48.20
CA ASP A 78 -109.87 33.80 46.94
C ASP A 78 -109.10 34.93 46.23
N MET A 79 -109.65 36.15 46.17
CA MET A 79 -108.97 37.32 45.60
C MET A 79 -107.63 37.63 46.30
N LYS A 80 -107.61 37.61 47.64
CA LYS A 80 -106.37 37.82 48.41
C LYS A 80 -105.33 36.73 48.18
N ALA A 81 -105.74 35.46 48.13
CA ALA A 81 -104.84 34.35 47.84
C ALA A 81 -104.24 34.44 46.43
N LEU A 82 -105.04 34.88 45.44
CA LEU A 82 -104.57 35.12 44.08
C LEU A 82 -103.58 36.29 44.03
N GLU A 83 -103.79 37.37 44.79
CA GLU A 83 -102.86 38.50 44.91
C GLU A 83 -101.51 38.10 45.54
N GLU A 84 -101.52 37.27 46.58
CA GLU A 84 -100.30 36.75 47.21
C GLU A 84 -99.49 35.90 46.21
N ARG A 85 -100.15 35.04 45.44
CA ARG A 85 -99.51 34.27 44.36
C ARG A 85 -98.95 35.17 43.26
N LEU A 86 -99.70 36.21 42.90
CA LEU A 86 -99.30 37.24 41.95
C LEU A 86 -98.07 38.04 42.42
N ALA A 87 -97.96 38.30 43.72
CA ALA A 87 -96.81 38.97 44.35
C ALA A 87 -95.58 38.04 44.44
N ALA A 88 -95.79 36.76 44.75
CA ALA A 88 -94.74 35.75 44.72
C ALA A 88 -94.17 35.59 43.31
N ASN A 89 -95.03 35.48 42.29
CA ASN A 89 -94.64 35.45 40.89
C ASN A 89 -93.88 36.73 40.48
N ALA A 90 -94.27 37.90 40.98
CA ALA A 90 -93.58 39.15 40.69
C ALA A 90 -92.13 39.17 41.23
N LYS A 91 -91.86 38.57 42.40
CA LYS A 91 -90.50 38.45 42.96
C LYS A 91 -89.61 37.58 42.07
N VAL A 92 -90.07 36.36 41.77
CA VAL A 92 -89.34 35.41 40.91
C VAL A 92 -89.10 36.01 39.51
N ASN A 93 -90.11 36.67 38.95
CA ASN A 93 -90.01 37.28 37.63
C ASN A 93 -89.01 38.45 37.59
N THR A 94 -88.98 39.27 38.64
CA THR A 94 -88.02 40.39 38.75
C THR A 94 -86.60 39.87 38.88
N GLU A 95 -86.39 38.84 39.70
CA GLU A 95 -85.09 38.21 39.89
C GLU A 95 -84.58 37.56 38.59
N ALA A 96 -85.43 36.80 37.89
CA ALA A 96 -85.09 36.18 36.62
C ALA A 96 -84.65 37.20 35.56
N LEU A 97 -85.37 38.32 35.44
CA LEU A 97 -85.02 39.38 34.49
C LEU A 97 -83.75 40.14 34.89
N ASN A 98 -83.53 40.39 36.19
CA ASN A 98 -82.30 41.03 36.66
C ASN A 98 -81.08 40.12 36.44
N ASN A 99 -81.24 38.81 36.60
CA ASN A 99 -80.18 37.85 36.35
C ASN A 99 -79.92 37.69 34.85
N PHE A 100 -80.95 37.73 34.00
CA PHE A 100 -80.81 37.77 32.55
C PHE A 100 -79.99 39.00 32.09
N GLU A 101 -80.28 40.17 32.64
CA GLU A 101 -79.60 41.43 32.29
C GLU A 101 -78.09 41.43 32.61
N LYS A 102 -77.67 40.66 33.62
CA LYS A 102 -76.27 40.51 34.02
C LYS A 102 -75.46 39.59 33.10
N LEU A 103 -76.12 38.80 32.25
CA LEU A 103 -75.43 37.91 31.32
C LEU A 103 -74.63 38.74 30.29
N PRO A 104 -73.56 38.18 29.71
CA PRO A 104 -72.81 38.83 28.64
C PRO A 104 -73.60 38.79 27.32
N LEU A 105 -74.72 39.50 27.28
CA LEU A 105 -75.65 39.54 26.15
C LEU A 105 -75.04 40.31 24.99
N GLU A 106 -75.20 39.78 23.78
CA GLU A 106 -74.90 40.50 22.55
C GLU A 106 -75.71 41.81 22.46
N PRO A 107 -75.17 42.85 21.78
CA PRO A 107 -75.84 44.15 21.69
C PRO A 107 -77.29 44.07 21.20
N GLU A 108 -77.58 43.17 20.26
CA GLU A 108 -78.91 42.99 19.68
C GLU A 108 -79.90 42.36 20.68
N ILE A 109 -79.47 41.32 21.41
CA ILE A 109 -80.26 40.67 22.46
C ILE A 109 -80.52 41.66 23.61
N ARG A 110 -79.52 42.46 23.98
CA ARG A 110 -79.65 43.51 25.00
C ARG A 110 -80.66 44.57 24.60
N ALA A 111 -80.67 45.00 23.35
CA ALA A 111 -81.63 46.00 22.86
C ALA A 111 -83.07 45.48 22.98
N ARG A 112 -83.36 44.26 22.50
CA ARG A 112 -84.70 43.67 22.59
C ARG A 112 -85.14 43.34 24.01
N PHE A 113 -84.21 43.02 24.89
CA PHE A 113 -84.51 42.86 26.31
C PHE A 113 -85.05 44.15 26.94
N ASN A 114 -84.51 45.31 26.53
CA ASN A 114 -85.02 46.61 26.98
C ASN A 114 -86.45 46.87 26.48
N ASP A 115 -86.76 46.51 25.24
CA ASP A 115 -88.13 46.59 24.69
C ASP A 115 -89.09 45.69 25.47
N THR A 116 -88.63 44.48 25.82
CA THR A 116 -89.36 43.53 26.66
C THR A 116 -89.66 44.10 28.05
N ARG A 117 -88.71 44.80 28.68
CA ARG A 117 -88.91 45.51 29.96
C ARG A 117 -89.94 46.64 29.85
N ALA A 118 -89.94 47.38 28.75
CA ALA A 118 -90.91 48.45 28.52
C ALA A 118 -92.35 47.91 28.41
N LEU A 119 -92.54 46.80 27.69
CA LEU A 119 -93.84 46.10 27.59
C LEU A 119 -94.29 45.55 28.94
N GLN A 120 -93.37 44.94 29.70
CA GLN A 120 -93.63 44.47 31.05
C GLN A 120 -94.15 45.57 31.98
N ALA A 121 -93.52 46.75 31.94
CA ALA A 121 -93.91 47.88 32.78
C ALA A 121 -95.35 48.34 32.46
N LYS A 122 -95.69 48.44 31.17
CA LYS A 122 -97.06 48.78 30.70
C LYS A 122 -98.09 47.74 31.15
N GLN A 123 -97.79 46.46 30.96
CA GLN A 123 -98.66 45.37 31.40
C GLN A 123 -98.87 45.40 32.93
N ARG A 124 -97.80 45.62 33.71
CA ARG A 124 -97.87 45.64 35.19
C ARG A 124 -98.72 46.80 35.70
N ALA A 125 -98.64 47.98 35.07
CA ALA A 125 -99.46 49.13 35.42
C ALA A 125 -100.96 48.85 35.18
N LEU A 126 -101.31 48.38 33.98
CA LEU A 126 -102.71 48.06 33.66
C LEU A 126 -103.27 46.91 34.50
N ARG A 127 -102.44 45.91 34.81
CA ARG A 127 -102.79 44.85 35.75
C ARG A 127 -103.15 45.41 37.14
N ALA A 128 -102.37 46.35 37.66
CA ALA A 128 -102.65 46.95 38.97
C ALA A 128 -104.00 47.68 38.97
N GLU A 129 -104.34 48.38 37.87
CA GLU A 129 -105.66 49.00 37.69
C GLU A 129 -106.79 47.96 37.66
N LEU A 130 -106.62 46.85 36.92
CA LEU A 130 -107.62 45.79 36.82
C LEU A 130 -107.88 45.10 38.17
N LEU A 131 -106.82 44.82 38.94
CA LEU A 131 -106.93 44.22 40.28
C LEU A 131 -107.58 45.18 41.28
N ALA A 132 -107.28 46.48 41.20
CA ALA A 132 -107.92 47.47 42.06
C ALA A 132 -109.42 47.63 41.73
N ALA A 133 -109.76 47.62 40.43
CA ALA A 133 -111.13 47.76 39.97
C ALA A 133 -112.00 46.52 40.28
N SER A 134 -111.43 45.31 40.30
CA SER A 134 -112.18 44.09 40.61
C SER A 134 -112.69 44.03 42.05
N HIS A 135 -111.99 44.61 43.03
CA HIS A 135 -112.47 44.75 44.41
C HIS A 135 -113.79 45.53 44.52
N SER A 136 -114.07 46.40 43.55
CA SER A 136 -115.29 47.24 43.53
C SER A 136 -116.42 46.66 42.66
N ALA A 137 -116.20 45.53 41.99
CA ALA A 137 -117.16 44.90 41.08
C ALA A 137 -118.04 43.87 41.81
N THR A 138 -119.05 44.36 42.55
CA THR A 138 -119.88 43.52 43.44
C THR A 138 -121.06 42.80 42.75
N ASN A 139 -121.22 42.95 41.43
CA ASN A 139 -122.28 42.29 40.67
C ASN A 139 -121.75 41.67 39.35
N PRO A 140 -122.43 40.65 38.80
CA PRO A 140 -121.97 39.95 37.58
C PRO A 140 -121.80 40.87 36.35
N GLU A 141 -122.55 41.97 36.27
CA GLU A 141 -122.47 42.92 35.16
C GLU A 141 -121.18 43.78 35.23
N ALA A 142 -120.77 44.19 36.43
CA ALA A 142 -119.55 44.93 36.67
C ALA A 142 -118.29 44.08 36.39
N SER A 143 -118.29 42.82 36.84
CA SER A 143 -117.22 41.87 36.52
C SER A 143 -117.16 41.59 35.01
N ALA A 144 -118.30 41.45 34.32
CA ALA A 144 -118.34 41.26 32.87
C ALA A 144 -117.76 42.46 32.10
N LYS A 145 -118.02 43.70 32.53
CA LYS A 145 -117.43 44.92 31.94
C LYS A 145 -115.91 44.98 32.17
N LEU A 146 -115.43 44.63 33.35
CA LEU A 146 -113.98 44.56 33.63
C LEU A 146 -113.28 43.45 32.85
N LEU A 147 -113.92 42.29 32.68
CA LEU A 147 -113.41 41.22 31.82
C LEU A 147 -113.34 41.66 30.35
N ALA A 148 -114.34 42.43 29.87
CA ALA A 148 -114.30 43.01 28.53
C ALA A 148 -113.16 44.02 28.36
N ARG A 149 -112.90 44.87 29.37
CA ARG A 149 -111.76 45.79 29.39
C ARG A 149 -110.41 45.05 29.42
N ALA A 150 -110.29 44.01 30.24
CA ALA A 150 -109.10 43.16 30.28
C ALA A 150 -108.83 42.53 28.90
N ARG A 151 -109.86 42.03 28.21
CA ARG A 151 -109.71 41.51 26.84
C ARG A 151 -109.31 42.58 25.82
N ALA A 152 -109.84 43.79 25.95
CA ALA A 152 -109.57 44.86 24.99
C ALA A 152 -108.20 45.52 25.18
N GLU A 153 -107.77 45.72 26.44
CA GLU A 153 -106.58 46.53 26.77
C GLU A 153 -105.41 45.68 27.31
N TYR A 154 -105.69 44.63 28.08
CA TYR A 154 -104.66 43.83 28.75
C TYR A 154 -104.16 42.67 27.89
N ASP A 155 -105.04 41.94 27.22
CA ASP A 155 -104.65 40.82 26.34
C ASP A 155 -103.66 41.23 25.24
N PRO A 156 -103.84 42.35 24.50
CA PRO A 156 -102.87 42.76 23.49
C PRO A 156 -101.49 43.07 24.08
N LEU A 157 -101.43 43.64 25.29
CA LEU A 157 -100.17 43.92 25.98
C LEU A 157 -99.48 42.65 26.46
N VAL A 158 -100.23 41.67 27.01
CA VAL A 158 -99.67 40.38 27.39
C VAL A 158 -99.20 39.60 26.16
N ALA A 159 -99.99 39.62 25.07
CA ALA A 159 -99.63 38.99 23.81
C ALA A 159 -98.33 39.60 23.23
N ALA A 160 -98.21 40.93 23.21
CA ALA A 160 -97.00 41.61 22.77
C ALA A 160 -95.79 41.28 23.66
N TYR A 161 -95.96 41.22 24.98
CA TYR A 161 -94.89 40.85 25.91
C TYR A 161 -94.43 39.39 25.73
N LEU A 162 -95.37 38.46 25.58
CA LEU A 162 -95.07 37.05 25.33
C LEU A 162 -94.42 36.83 23.96
N ASP A 163 -94.85 37.56 22.93
CA ASP A 163 -94.25 37.52 21.59
C ASP A 163 -92.81 38.03 21.60
N GLU A 164 -92.52 39.13 22.30
CA GLU A 164 -91.16 39.65 22.38
C GLU A 164 -90.24 38.75 23.22
N LEU A 165 -90.74 38.18 24.32
CA LEU A 165 -90.02 37.14 25.08
C LEU A 165 -89.71 35.91 24.23
N LYS A 166 -90.65 35.50 23.37
CA LYS A 166 -90.46 34.39 22.46
C LYS A 166 -89.39 34.70 21.43
N LYS A 167 -89.45 35.86 20.76
CA LYS A 167 -88.39 36.28 19.81
C LYS A 167 -87.02 36.32 20.48
N LEU A 168 -86.94 36.86 21.70
CA LEU A 168 -85.70 36.91 22.46
C LEU A 168 -85.18 35.50 22.79
N SER A 169 -86.07 34.58 23.16
CA SER A 169 -85.73 33.17 23.40
C SER A 169 -85.27 32.48 22.11
N ASP A 170 -85.91 32.75 20.98
CA ASP A 170 -85.55 32.19 19.67
C ASP A 170 -84.18 32.72 19.21
N MET A 171 -83.86 34.00 19.45
CA MET A 171 -82.54 34.57 19.18
C MET A 171 -81.44 33.92 20.01
N VAL A 172 -81.65 33.79 21.33
CA VAL A 172 -80.68 33.10 22.21
C VAL A 172 -80.52 31.64 21.81
N ARG A 173 -81.62 30.96 21.44
CA ARG A 173 -81.60 29.58 20.93
C ARG A 173 -80.84 29.46 19.62
N GLN A 174 -81.03 30.39 18.69
CA GLN A 174 -80.30 30.45 17.43
C GLN A 174 -78.80 30.70 17.68
N GLY A 175 -78.46 31.61 18.59
CA GLY A 175 -77.08 31.87 19.03
C GLY A 175 -76.41 30.62 19.60
N ALA A 176 -77.09 29.92 20.52
CA ALA A 176 -76.62 28.63 21.04
C ALA A 176 -76.42 27.58 19.94
N SER A 177 -77.37 27.47 18.99
CA SER A 177 -77.27 26.52 17.88
C SER A 177 -76.10 26.85 16.94
N ASN A 178 -75.87 28.13 16.65
CA ASN A 178 -74.76 28.59 15.82
C ASN A 178 -73.41 28.30 16.51
N SER A 179 -73.32 28.61 17.81
CA SER A 179 -72.14 28.33 18.62
C SER A 179 -71.88 26.83 18.73
N ALA A 180 -72.91 25.99 18.88
CA ALA A 180 -72.80 24.54 18.83
C ALA A 180 -72.34 24.04 17.45
N GLY A 181 -72.85 24.60 16.36
CA GLY A 181 -72.42 24.28 15.00
C GLY A 181 -70.94 24.56 14.78
N LEU A 182 -70.46 25.74 15.22
CA LEU A 182 -69.05 26.12 15.15
C LEU A 182 -68.16 25.22 16.04
N LEU A 183 -68.65 24.78 17.21
CA LEU A 183 -67.97 23.79 18.04
C LEU A 183 -67.77 22.47 17.27
N PHE A 184 -68.83 21.90 16.73
CA PHE A 184 -68.77 20.64 15.98
C PHE A 184 -67.90 20.78 14.73
N GLN A 185 -67.99 21.90 14.02
CA GLN A 185 -67.13 22.17 12.86
C GLN A 185 -65.66 22.29 13.28
N SER A 186 -65.36 22.97 14.38
CA SER A 186 -63.99 23.11 14.88
C SER A 186 -63.41 21.77 15.34
N VAL A 187 -64.18 20.93 16.04
CA VAL A 187 -63.76 19.59 16.46
C VAL A 187 -63.51 18.69 15.26
N SER A 188 -64.42 18.65 14.29
CA SER A 188 -64.28 17.81 13.10
C SER A 188 -63.11 18.24 12.21
N ALA A 189 -62.93 19.55 11.98
CA ALA A 189 -61.78 20.09 11.26
C ALA A 189 -60.46 19.76 11.98
N MET A 190 -60.41 19.93 13.31
CA MET A 190 -59.23 19.59 14.11
C MET A 190 -58.86 18.11 13.99
N LEU A 191 -59.82 17.18 14.13
CA LEU A 191 -59.57 15.75 14.00
C LEU A 191 -59.09 15.37 12.59
N ALA A 192 -59.73 15.90 11.54
CA ALA A 192 -59.32 15.66 10.16
C ALA A 192 -57.91 16.20 9.88
N GLY A 193 -57.61 17.42 10.32
CA GLY A 193 -56.29 18.03 10.16
C GLY A 193 -55.20 17.26 10.88
N VAL A 194 -55.47 16.76 12.10
CA VAL A 194 -54.53 15.91 12.85
C VAL A 194 -54.23 14.61 12.11
N LEU A 195 -55.25 13.94 11.57
CA LEU A 195 -55.07 12.69 10.82
C LEU A 195 -54.27 12.91 9.54
N ILE A 196 -54.58 13.95 8.77
CA ILE A 196 -53.88 14.27 7.51
C ILE A 196 -52.40 14.61 7.79
N ALA A 197 -52.15 15.47 8.78
CA ALA A 197 -50.77 15.85 9.14
C ALA A 197 -49.97 14.66 9.68
N SER A 198 -50.60 13.77 10.46
CA SER A 198 -49.96 12.54 10.95
C SER A 198 -49.61 11.60 9.81
N ALA A 199 -50.53 11.38 8.86
CA ALA A 199 -50.28 10.56 7.67
C ALA A 199 -49.15 11.14 6.79
N ALA A 200 -49.16 12.47 6.58
CA ALA A 200 -48.09 13.16 5.88
C ALA A 200 -46.73 13.01 6.59
N GLY A 201 -46.71 13.13 7.92
CA GLY A 201 -45.51 12.93 8.74
C GLY A 201 -44.92 11.52 8.58
N VAL A 202 -45.75 10.48 8.59
CA VAL A 202 -45.30 9.10 8.37
C VAL A 202 -44.74 8.91 6.97
N LEU A 203 -45.42 9.42 5.94
CA LEU A 203 -44.94 9.33 4.54
C LEU A 203 -43.59 10.04 4.36
N ILE A 204 -43.42 11.22 4.95
CA ILE A 204 -42.17 11.96 4.94
C ILE A 204 -41.07 11.16 5.65
N ALA A 205 -41.36 10.61 6.83
CA ALA A 205 -40.41 9.79 7.59
C ALA A 205 -39.95 8.55 6.79
N VAL A 206 -40.88 7.82 6.17
CA VAL A 206 -40.57 6.64 5.34
C VAL A 206 -39.75 7.04 4.11
N CYS A 207 -40.13 8.13 3.42
CA CYS A 207 -39.42 8.62 2.24
C CYS A 207 -37.98 9.00 2.57
N PHE A 208 -37.76 9.80 3.62
CA PHE A 208 -36.41 10.16 4.07
C PHE A 208 -35.62 8.95 4.56
N GLY A 209 -36.24 8.05 5.32
CA GLY A 209 -35.61 6.81 5.77
C GLY A 209 -35.11 5.98 4.59
N TRP A 210 -35.95 5.78 3.57
CA TRP A 210 -35.60 5.04 2.36
C TRP A 210 -34.48 5.73 1.56
N LEU A 211 -34.58 7.04 1.33
CA LEU A 211 -33.57 7.82 0.59
C LEU A 211 -32.21 7.79 1.28
N ILE A 212 -32.19 7.98 2.61
CA ILE A 212 -30.95 7.94 3.40
C ILE A 212 -30.35 6.54 3.32
N THR A 213 -31.13 5.50 3.63
CA THR A 213 -30.69 4.10 3.63
C THR A 213 -30.14 3.68 2.28
N ARG A 214 -30.88 3.94 1.19
CA ARG A 214 -30.45 3.63 -0.19
C ARG A 214 -29.14 4.32 -0.54
N SER A 215 -28.97 5.58 -0.13
CA SER A 215 -27.78 6.35 -0.46
C SER A 215 -26.54 5.91 0.32
N VAL A 216 -26.71 5.53 1.59
CA VAL A 216 -25.63 5.03 2.46
C VAL A 216 -25.19 3.64 2.01
N LYS A 217 -26.16 2.74 1.80
CA LYS A 217 -25.93 1.39 1.29
C LYS A 217 -25.05 1.41 0.04
N ARG A 218 -25.44 2.17 -0.98
CA ARG A 218 -24.71 2.24 -2.25
C ARG A 218 -23.26 2.71 -2.10
N ARG A 219 -22.99 3.67 -1.21
CA ARG A 219 -21.62 4.17 -0.97
C ARG A 219 -20.77 3.14 -0.23
N LEU A 220 -21.34 2.48 0.77
CA LEU A 220 -20.65 1.41 1.50
C LEU A 220 -20.35 0.22 0.59
N GLU A 221 -21.28 -0.16 -0.30
CA GLU A 221 -21.03 -1.20 -1.31
C GLU A 221 -19.88 -0.82 -2.24
N GLN A 222 -19.85 0.41 -2.75
CA GLN A 222 -18.75 0.88 -3.61
C GLN A 222 -17.40 0.83 -2.90
N ILE A 223 -17.33 1.34 -1.66
CA ILE A 223 -16.10 1.30 -0.86
C ILE A 223 -15.68 -0.13 -0.57
N ALA A 224 -16.63 -1.01 -0.21
CA ALA A 224 -16.34 -2.41 0.05
C ALA A 224 -15.81 -3.12 -1.20
N THR A 225 -16.39 -2.88 -2.38
CA THR A 225 -15.88 -3.45 -3.64
C THR A 225 -14.46 -2.95 -3.94
N THR A 226 -14.22 -1.64 -3.82
CA THR A 226 -12.87 -1.09 -4.04
C THR A 226 -11.85 -1.65 -3.04
N LEU A 227 -12.21 -1.79 -1.76
CA LEU A 227 -11.33 -2.38 -0.74
C LEU A 227 -11.09 -3.87 -1.01
N ASN A 228 -12.10 -4.62 -1.46
CA ASN A 228 -11.96 -6.02 -1.85
C ASN A 228 -10.95 -6.17 -2.99
N ASP A 229 -11.13 -5.39 -4.06
CA ASP A 229 -10.27 -5.46 -5.25
C ASP A 229 -8.84 -5.02 -4.92
N ALA A 230 -8.68 -3.95 -4.13
CA ALA A 230 -7.36 -3.50 -3.68
C ALA A 230 -6.67 -4.54 -2.79
N SER A 231 -7.39 -5.17 -1.86
CA SER A 231 -6.82 -6.20 -0.97
C SER A 231 -6.43 -7.45 -1.75
N ALA A 232 -7.25 -7.87 -2.72
CA ALA A 232 -6.90 -8.98 -3.63
C ALA A 232 -5.65 -8.69 -4.47
N GLN A 233 -5.50 -7.44 -4.97
CA GLN A 233 -4.30 -7.03 -5.69
C GLN A 233 -3.06 -7.02 -4.78
N VAL A 234 -3.17 -6.54 -3.54
CA VAL A 234 -2.07 -6.56 -2.57
C VAL A 234 -1.66 -8.00 -2.26
N SER A 235 -2.61 -8.91 -2.03
CA SER A 235 -2.33 -10.34 -1.79
C SER A 235 -1.61 -11.00 -2.97
N ALA A 236 -2.06 -10.73 -4.20
CA ALA A 236 -1.41 -11.24 -5.40
C ALA A 236 0.01 -10.68 -5.59
N ALA A 237 0.19 -9.37 -5.41
CA ALA A 237 1.49 -8.72 -5.50
C ALA A 237 2.45 -9.22 -4.42
N ALA A 238 1.98 -9.38 -3.18
CA ALA A 238 2.76 -9.92 -2.07
C ALA A 238 3.20 -11.37 -2.35
N SER A 239 2.31 -12.22 -2.86
CA SER A 239 2.67 -13.59 -3.28
C SER A 239 3.75 -13.61 -4.37
N GLN A 240 3.67 -12.69 -5.35
CA GLN A 240 4.67 -12.57 -6.40
C GLN A 240 6.02 -12.07 -5.87
N VAL A 241 6.02 -11.11 -4.94
CA VAL A 241 7.24 -10.61 -4.28
C VAL A 241 7.88 -11.71 -3.44
N SER A 242 7.10 -12.49 -2.69
CA SER A 242 7.62 -13.63 -1.91
C SER A 242 8.28 -14.67 -2.82
N ALA A 243 7.61 -15.08 -3.91
CA ALA A 243 8.17 -16.03 -4.86
C ALA A 243 9.45 -15.50 -5.54
N ALA A 244 9.46 -14.23 -5.96
CA ALA A 244 10.65 -13.61 -6.55
C ALA A 244 11.82 -13.53 -5.56
N SER A 245 11.52 -13.25 -4.29
CA SER A 245 12.53 -13.18 -3.24
C SER A 245 13.10 -14.56 -2.90
N GLN A 246 12.27 -15.60 -2.83
CA GLN A 246 12.75 -16.98 -2.67
C GLN A 246 13.65 -17.41 -3.84
N ALA A 247 13.27 -17.05 -5.08
CA ALA A 247 14.11 -17.31 -6.25
C ALA A 247 15.44 -16.55 -6.19
N LEU A 248 15.43 -15.29 -5.70
CA LEU A 248 16.65 -14.51 -5.49
C LEU A 248 17.55 -15.15 -4.43
N ALA A 249 17.00 -15.58 -3.29
CA ALA A 249 17.76 -16.26 -2.24
C ALA A 249 18.41 -17.56 -2.76
N ALA A 250 17.66 -18.38 -3.51
CA ALA A 250 18.18 -19.58 -4.15
C ALA A 250 19.28 -19.26 -5.18
N GLY A 251 19.07 -18.22 -6.00
CA GLY A 251 20.06 -17.73 -6.97
C GLY A 251 21.35 -17.24 -6.29
N SER A 252 21.23 -16.50 -5.18
CA SER A 252 22.37 -16.06 -4.37
C SER A 252 23.11 -17.24 -3.76
N SER A 253 22.41 -18.26 -3.24
CA SER A 253 23.07 -19.47 -2.72
C SER A 253 23.83 -20.22 -3.82
N GLN A 254 23.28 -20.31 -5.03
CA GLN A 254 23.98 -20.92 -6.16
C GLN A 254 25.20 -20.09 -6.59
N GLN A 255 25.06 -18.76 -6.64
CA GLN A 255 26.18 -17.85 -6.92
C GLN A 255 27.30 -17.99 -5.90
N ALA A 256 26.99 -18.12 -4.60
CA ALA A 256 27.98 -18.33 -3.55
C ALA A 256 28.82 -19.59 -3.82
N SER A 257 28.17 -20.71 -4.18
CA SER A 257 28.87 -21.96 -4.52
C SER A 257 29.79 -21.81 -5.74
N SER A 258 29.33 -21.14 -6.81
CA SER A 258 30.18 -20.86 -7.98
C SER A 258 31.33 -19.91 -7.65
N LEU A 259 31.12 -18.98 -6.72
CA LEU A 259 32.14 -18.06 -6.23
C LEU A 259 33.21 -18.80 -5.41
N GLU A 260 32.82 -19.76 -4.57
CA GLU A 260 33.76 -20.62 -3.83
C GLU A 260 34.68 -21.39 -4.78
N GLU A 261 34.13 -22.01 -5.83
CA GLU A 261 34.94 -22.69 -6.86
C GLU A 261 35.88 -21.72 -7.59
N THR A 262 35.39 -20.52 -7.91
CA THR A 262 36.21 -19.48 -8.56
C THR A 262 37.33 -19.00 -7.65
N ALA A 263 37.06 -18.82 -6.35
CA ALA A 263 38.04 -18.42 -5.36
C ALA A 263 39.13 -19.49 -5.20
N ALA A 264 38.74 -20.78 -5.13
CA ALA A 264 39.69 -21.89 -5.08
C ALA A 264 40.59 -21.95 -6.32
N ALA A 265 40.02 -21.78 -7.52
CA ALA A 265 40.78 -21.72 -8.76
C ALA A 265 41.74 -20.52 -8.79
N LEU A 266 41.32 -19.36 -8.28
CA LEU A 266 42.17 -18.17 -8.18
C LEU A 266 43.34 -18.37 -7.21
N GLU A 267 43.13 -19.05 -6.08
CA GLU A 267 44.22 -19.39 -5.14
C GLU A 267 45.24 -20.33 -5.79
N GLU A 268 44.78 -21.35 -6.53
CA GLU A 268 45.65 -22.27 -7.26
C GLU A 268 46.48 -21.55 -8.34
N ILE A 269 45.83 -20.70 -9.14
CA ILE A 269 46.52 -19.91 -10.18
C ILE A 269 47.52 -18.93 -9.55
N ASN A 270 47.16 -18.28 -8.44
CA ASN A 270 48.06 -17.36 -7.74
C ASN A 270 49.29 -18.09 -7.18
N SER A 271 49.09 -19.29 -6.61
CA SER A 271 50.20 -20.14 -6.17
C SER A 271 51.11 -20.52 -7.34
N GLN A 272 50.54 -20.88 -8.49
CA GLN A 272 51.32 -21.23 -9.68
C GLN A 272 52.08 -20.02 -10.25
N ALA A 273 51.47 -18.82 -10.25
CA ALA A 273 52.12 -17.59 -10.67
C ALA A 273 53.31 -17.24 -9.76
N LYS A 274 53.16 -17.36 -8.44
CA LYS A 274 54.27 -17.18 -7.48
C LYS A 274 55.37 -18.21 -7.71
N HIS A 275 55.02 -19.47 -7.94
CA HIS A 275 55.99 -20.53 -8.22
C HIS A 275 56.76 -20.29 -9.54
N ASN A 276 56.07 -19.83 -10.59
CA ASN A 276 56.71 -19.47 -11.86
C ASN A 276 57.65 -18.25 -11.70
N ALA A 277 57.25 -17.27 -10.86
CA ALA A 277 58.09 -16.11 -10.55
C ALA A 277 59.39 -16.52 -9.86
N GLU A 278 59.29 -17.37 -8.83
CA GLU A 278 60.44 -17.90 -8.09
C GLU A 278 61.33 -18.79 -8.98
N GLY A 279 60.72 -19.69 -9.75
CA GLY A 279 61.43 -20.58 -10.67
C GLY A 279 62.17 -19.81 -11.77
N GLY A 280 61.53 -18.77 -12.32
CA GLY A 280 62.14 -17.87 -13.29
C GLY A 280 63.30 -17.06 -12.68
N ALA A 281 63.11 -16.49 -11.49
CA ALA A 281 64.19 -15.77 -10.80
C ALA A 281 65.39 -16.68 -10.51
N HIS A 282 65.13 -17.91 -10.07
CA HIS A 282 66.18 -18.91 -9.83
C HIS A 282 66.91 -19.31 -11.12
N GLY A 283 66.18 -19.57 -12.21
CA GLY A 283 66.77 -19.90 -13.50
C GLY A 283 67.62 -18.77 -14.09
N SER A 284 67.16 -17.52 -13.98
CA SER A 284 67.94 -16.34 -14.40
C SER A 284 69.22 -16.17 -13.57
N LYS A 285 69.15 -16.44 -12.26
CA LYS A 285 70.32 -16.45 -11.37
C LYS A 285 71.33 -17.53 -11.78
N LEU A 286 70.90 -18.75 -12.07
CA LEU A 286 71.78 -19.82 -12.56
C LEU A 286 72.49 -19.44 -13.86
N MET A 287 71.77 -18.82 -14.81
CA MET A 287 72.35 -18.37 -16.08
C MET A 287 73.42 -17.29 -15.88
N SER A 288 73.16 -16.31 -15.01
CA SER A 288 74.07 -15.19 -14.75
C SER A 288 75.26 -15.56 -13.87
N GLU A 289 75.07 -16.37 -12.83
CA GLU A 289 76.10 -16.69 -11.83
C GLU A 289 76.90 -17.97 -12.13
N GLN A 290 76.35 -18.93 -12.89
CA GLN A 290 77.03 -20.20 -13.17
C GLN A 290 77.32 -20.39 -14.66
N ALA A 291 76.31 -20.26 -15.52
CA ALA A 291 76.49 -20.53 -16.95
C ALA A 291 77.45 -19.52 -17.60
N LYS A 292 77.23 -18.22 -17.38
CA LYS A 292 78.06 -17.16 -17.97
C LYS A 292 79.55 -17.27 -17.61
N PRO A 293 79.96 -17.42 -16.33
CA PRO A 293 81.38 -17.61 -16.00
C PRO A 293 81.98 -18.89 -16.61
N ASN A 294 81.19 -19.97 -16.70
CA ASN A 294 81.68 -21.22 -17.28
C ASN A 294 81.94 -21.08 -18.79
N PHE A 295 81.05 -20.39 -19.52
CA PHE A 295 81.27 -20.09 -20.93
C PHE A 295 82.48 -19.17 -21.16
N GLN A 296 82.68 -18.15 -20.33
CA GLN A 296 83.87 -17.30 -20.38
C GLN A 296 85.15 -18.13 -20.18
N LEU A 297 85.14 -19.06 -19.23
CA LEU A 297 86.26 -19.98 -19.00
C LEU A 297 86.54 -20.89 -20.22
N LEU A 298 85.48 -21.34 -20.91
CA LEU A 298 85.62 -22.14 -22.13
C LEU A 298 86.21 -21.32 -23.29
N GLU A 299 85.78 -20.07 -23.48
CA GLU A 299 86.35 -19.15 -24.47
C GLU A 299 87.84 -18.90 -24.21
N ASP A 300 88.23 -18.64 -22.95
CA ASP A 300 89.63 -18.47 -22.55
C ASP A 300 90.48 -19.72 -22.80
N ARG A 301 89.91 -20.92 -22.62
CA ARG A 301 90.59 -22.20 -22.91
C ARG A 301 90.74 -22.43 -24.41
N ALA A 302 89.71 -22.17 -25.20
CA ALA A 302 89.77 -22.25 -26.67
C ALA A 302 90.78 -21.24 -27.26
N ALA A 303 90.85 -20.03 -26.71
CA ALA A 303 91.84 -19.03 -27.11
C ALA A 303 93.28 -19.49 -26.82
N ARG A 304 93.52 -20.10 -25.65
CA ARG A 304 94.84 -20.70 -25.32
C ARG A 304 95.17 -21.88 -26.23
N MET A 305 94.20 -22.73 -26.55
CA MET A 305 94.38 -23.85 -27.47
C MET A 305 94.77 -23.36 -28.87
N ARG A 306 94.08 -22.33 -29.38
CA ARG A 306 94.43 -21.65 -30.63
C ARG A 306 95.89 -21.20 -30.63
N SER A 307 96.32 -20.50 -29.57
CA SER A 307 97.70 -20.01 -29.46
C SER A 307 98.73 -21.15 -29.47
N ALA A 308 98.44 -22.27 -28.82
CA ALA A 308 99.31 -23.46 -28.82
C ALA A 308 99.39 -24.09 -30.21
N ILE A 309 98.26 -24.21 -30.92
CA ILE A 309 98.20 -24.72 -32.30
C ILE A 309 99.01 -23.81 -33.25
N THR A 310 98.81 -22.49 -33.20
CA THR A 310 99.60 -21.55 -34.03
C THR A 310 101.10 -21.63 -33.74
N SER A 311 101.48 -21.83 -32.47
CA SER A 311 102.87 -22.06 -32.09
C SER A 311 103.42 -23.37 -32.66
N ALA A 312 102.60 -24.43 -32.67
CA ALA A 312 102.95 -25.72 -33.27
C ALA A 312 103.09 -25.65 -34.81
N VAL A 313 102.21 -24.90 -35.50
CA VAL A 313 102.35 -24.61 -36.95
C VAL A 313 103.70 -23.94 -37.22
N THR A 314 104.03 -22.91 -36.44
CA THR A 314 105.29 -22.17 -36.59
C THR A 314 106.50 -23.05 -36.31
N ALA A 315 106.43 -23.91 -35.29
CA ALA A 315 107.49 -24.85 -34.96
C ALA A 315 107.70 -25.88 -36.07
N SER A 316 106.64 -26.50 -36.58
CA SER A 316 106.72 -27.46 -37.71
C SER A 316 107.29 -26.83 -38.98
N ALA A 317 106.92 -25.57 -39.29
CA ALA A 317 107.49 -24.86 -40.43
C ALA A 317 109.01 -24.64 -40.28
N LYS A 318 109.48 -24.27 -39.08
CA LYS A 318 110.91 -24.16 -38.78
C LYS A 318 111.63 -25.50 -38.88
N THR A 319 111.04 -26.58 -38.35
CA THR A 319 111.62 -27.92 -38.43
C THR A 319 111.72 -28.39 -39.88
N SER A 320 110.68 -28.18 -40.70
CA SER A 320 110.70 -28.48 -42.14
C SER A 320 111.86 -27.77 -42.85
N GLN A 321 112.07 -26.48 -42.55
CA GLN A 321 113.19 -25.72 -43.11
C GLN A 321 114.55 -26.29 -42.69
N ILE A 322 114.71 -26.70 -41.43
CA ILE A 322 115.95 -27.33 -40.93
C ILE A 322 116.21 -28.66 -41.67
N ILE A 323 115.19 -29.50 -41.83
CA ILE A 323 115.31 -30.77 -42.54
C ILE A 323 115.67 -30.56 -44.02
N LYS A 324 115.09 -29.54 -44.67
CA LYS A 324 115.47 -29.16 -46.03
C LYS A 324 116.95 -28.78 -46.13
N THR A 325 117.45 -27.99 -45.18
CA THR A 325 118.88 -27.66 -45.10
C THR A 325 119.75 -28.91 -44.85
N ILE A 326 119.28 -29.88 -44.06
CA ILE A 326 120.00 -31.15 -43.85
C ILE A 326 120.06 -31.98 -45.15
N ASP A 327 118.98 -32.06 -45.92
CA ASP A 327 118.97 -32.74 -47.23
C ASP A 327 119.93 -32.05 -48.23
N GLU A 328 119.96 -30.71 -48.23
CA GLU A 328 120.93 -29.93 -49.03
C GLU A 328 122.38 -30.22 -48.61
N ILE A 329 122.68 -30.30 -47.31
CA ILE A 329 124.02 -30.66 -46.80
C ILE A 329 124.36 -32.10 -47.19
N ALA A 330 123.42 -33.04 -47.07
CA ALA A 330 123.63 -34.43 -47.46
C ALA A 330 123.92 -34.56 -48.97
N PHE A 331 123.20 -33.82 -49.81
CA PHE A 331 123.45 -33.76 -51.24
C PHE A 331 124.83 -33.18 -51.56
N GLN A 332 125.20 -32.05 -50.96
CA GLN A 332 126.54 -31.45 -51.11
C GLN A 332 127.65 -32.41 -50.67
N THR A 333 127.45 -33.12 -49.55
CA THR A 333 128.39 -34.11 -49.02
C THR A 333 128.55 -35.30 -49.98
N ASN A 334 127.45 -35.76 -50.59
CA ASN A 334 127.46 -36.82 -51.59
C ASN A 334 128.23 -36.41 -52.87
N ILE A 335 128.11 -35.15 -53.31
CA ILE A 335 128.89 -34.62 -54.44
C ILE A 335 130.39 -34.50 -54.08
N LEU A 336 130.72 -34.03 -52.87
CA LEU A 336 132.10 -33.96 -52.38
C LEU A 336 132.73 -35.34 -52.28
N ALA A 337 131.99 -36.34 -51.77
CA ALA A 337 132.43 -37.72 -51.66
C ALA A 337 132.64 -38.36 -53.05
N LEU A 338 131.76 -38.09 -54.02
CA LEU A 338 131.93 -38.51 -55.40
C LEU A 338 133.21 -37.90 -56.02
N ASN A 339 133.43 -36.60 -55.83
CA ASN A 339 134.65 -35.93 -56.30
C ASN A 339 135.91 -36.53 -55.65
N ALA A 340 135.86 -36.85 -54.35
CA ALA A 340 136.95 -37.50 -53.64
C ALA A 340 137.20 -38.94 -54.13
N ALA A 341 136.16 -39.72 -54.41
CA ALA A 341 136.28 -41.06 -54.96
C ALA A 341 136.89 -41.04 -56.38
N VAL A 342 136.51 -40.07 -57.21
CA VAL A 342 137.10 -39.85 -58.54
C VAL A 342 138.60 -39.50 -58.44
N GLU A 343 138.98 -38.60 -57.53
CA GLU A 343 140.39 -38.22 -57.34
C GLU A 343 141.21 -39.37 -56.73
N ALA A 344 140.61 -40.18 -55.84
CA ALA A 344 141.23 -41.39 -55.31
C ALA A 344 141.47 -42.45 -56.39
N ALA A 345 140.52 -42.64 -57.31
CA ALA A 345 140.69 -43.52 -58.47
C ALA A 345 141.78 -43.01 -59.43
N ARG A 346 141.93 -41.68 -59.56
CA ARG A 346 142.97 -41.03 -60.36
C ARG A 346 144.38 -41.21 -59.79
N ALA A 347 144.50 -41.38 -58.48
CA ALA A 347 145.78 -41.59 -57.77
C ALA A 347 146.27 -43.06 -57.79
N GLY A 348 145.52 -44.00 -58.37
CA GLY A 348 145.93 -45.41 -58.52
C GLY A 348 146.13 -46.14 -57.18
N GLU A 349 147.17 -46.96 -57.05
CA GLU A 349 147.48 -47.76 -55.84
C GLU A 349 147.64 -46.91 -54.56
N HIS A 350 148.09 -45.65 -54.69
CA HIS A 350 148.28 -44.75 -53.54
C HIS A 350 146.95 -44.15 -53.02
N GLY A 351 145.87 -44.22 -53.80
CA GLY A 351 144.54 -43.69 -53.45
C GLY A 351 143.58 -44.71 -52.81
N ALA A 352 143.95 -45.98 -52.75
CA ALA A 352 143.05 -47.08 -52.36
C ALA A 352 142.40 -46.89 -50.97
N GLY A 353 143.17 -46.42 -49.98
CA GLY A 353 142.63 -46.13 -48.63
C GLY A 353 141.67 -44.93 -48.60
N PHE A 354 141.92 -43.91 -49.44
CA PHE A 354 141.04 -42.74 -49.58
C PHE A 354 139.74 -43.08 -50.33
N ALA A 355 139.80 -43.97 -51.32
CA ALA A 355 138.62 -44.44 -52.05
C ALA A 355 137.58 -45.10 -51.12
N VAL A 356 138.03 -45.94 -50.18
CA VAL A 356 137.16 -46.58 -49.18
C VAL A 356 136.50 -45.54 -48.27
N VAL A 357 137.25 -44.53 -47.82
CA VAL A 357 136.68 -43.44 -47.00
C VAL A 357 135.68 -42.61 -47.80
N ALA A 358 135.97 -42.33 -49.07
CA ALA A 358 135.06 -41.59 -49.94
C ALA A 358 133.75 -42.35 -50.20
N ASP A 359 133.79 -43.67 -50.42
CA ASP A 359 132.60 -44.50 -50.55
C ASP A 359 131.79 -44.60 -49.24
N GLU A 360 132.46 -44.68 -48.09
CA GLU A 360 131.79 -44.68 -46.78
C GLU A 360 131.11 -43.32 -46.50
N VAL A 361 131.77 -42.20 -46.79
CA VAL A 361 131.18 -40.85 -46.68
C VAL A 361 130.01 -40.68 -47.65
N ARG A 362 130.11 -41.23 -48.86
CA ARG A 362 129.04 -41.21 -49.86
C ARG A 362 127.82 -42.02 -49.37
N SER A 363 128.05 -43.22 -48.85
CA SER A 363 127.01 -44.07 -48.25
C SER A 363 126.32 -43.37 -47.08
N LEU A 364 127.09 -42.72 -46.19
CA LEU A 364 126.56 -41.95 -45.07
C LEU A 364 125.73 -40.74 -45.52
N ALA A 365 126.18 -40.04 -46.56
CA ALA A 365 125.46 -38.92 -47.16
C ALA A 365 124.14 -39.35 -47.81
N GLN A 366 124.13 -40.48 -48.54
CA GLN A 366 122.90 -41.07 -49.10
C GLN A 366 121.93 -41.49 -47.99
N ARG A 367 122.41 -42.15 -46.93
CA ARG A 367 121.59 -42.50 -45.76
C ARG A 367 121.01 -41.25 -45.08
N SER A 368 121.81 -40.19 -44.94
CA SER A 368 121.37 -38.91 -44.36
C SER A 368 120.28 -38.25 -45.21
N ALA A 369 120.41 -38.27 -46.54
CA ALA A 369 119.39 -37.76 -47.45
C ALA A 369 118.08 -38.57 -47.38
N THR A 370 118.17 -39.90 -47.30
CA THR A 370 116.99 -40.76 -47.11
C THR A 370 116.28 -40.46 -45.79
N SER A 371 117.01 -40.40 -44.67
CA SER A 371 116.43 -40.05 -43.37
C SER A 371 115.88 -38.63 -43.32
N ALA A 372 116.49 -37.68 -44.02
CA ALA A 372 115.97 -36.31 -44.16
C ALA A 372 114.64 -36.31 -44.92
N ARG A 373 114.51 -37.08 -46.02
CA ARG A 373 113.23 -37.22 -46.76
C ARG A 373 112.14 -37.86 -45.92
N GLU A 374 112.42 -38.98 -45.26
CA GLU A 374 111.46 -39.64 -44.35
C GLU A 374 111.01 -38.68 -43.23
N THR A 375 111.93 -37.89 -42.67
CA THR A 375 111.59 -36.88 -41.66
C THR A 375 110.76 -35.74 -42.25
N SER A 376 111.05 -35.32 -43.49
CA SER A 376 110.27 -34.31 -44.19
C SER A 376 108.82 -34.77 -44.41
N GLU A 377 108.62 -36.02 -44.85
CA GLU A 377 107.30 -36.62 -45.02
C GLU A 377 106.51 -36.65 -43.70
N MET A 378 107.16 -37.04 -42.59
CA MET A 378 106.55 -37.02 -41.24
C MET A 378 106.19 -35.60 -40.78
N ILE A 379 107.01 -34.59 -41.10
CA ILE A 379 106.73 -33.18 -40.78
C ILE A 379 105.58 -32.64 -41.64
N GLU A 380 105.53 -32.98 -42.92
CA GLU A 380 104.42 -32.61 -43.80
C GLU A 380 103.09 -33.20 -43.31
N GLU A 381 103.09 -34.48 -42.92
CA GLU A 381 101.92 -35.12 -42.33
C GLU A 381 101.53 -34.44 -41.01
N SER A 382 102.49 -34.18 -40.12
CA SER A 382 102.25 -33.46 -38.87
C SER A 382 101.70 -32.05 -39.13
N SER A 383 102.20 -31.34 -40.15
CA SER A 383 101.72 -30.01 -40.54
C SER A 383 100.27 -30.05 -41.06
N ARG A 384 99.90 -31.09 -41.82
CA ARG A 384 98.51 -31.32 -42.24
C ARG A 384 97.62 -31.52 -41.02
N ARG A 385 97.97 -32.43 -40.11
CA ARG A 385 97.20 -32.70 -38.88
C ARG A 385 97.05 -31.48 -37.96
N ILE A 386 98.08 -30.64 -37.84
CA ILE A 386 98.01 -29.41 -37.04
C ILE A 386 97.09 -28.38 -37.69
N ARG A 387 97.09 -28.25 -39.02
CA ARG A 387 96.15 -27.37 -39.76
C ARG A 387 94.70 -27.84 -39.60
N ASP A 388 94.47 -29.15 -39.64
CA ASP A 388 93.14 -29.71 -39.37
C ASP A 388 92.70 -29.37 -37.94
N ALA A 389 93.61 -29.49 -36.95
CA ALA A 389 93.35 -29.07 -35.57
C ALA A 389 93.07 -27.57 -35.44
N GLU A 390 93.73 -26.72 -36.24
CA GLU A 390 93.47 -25.28 -36.29
C GLU A 390 92.06 -24.98 -36.79
N SER A 391 91.63 -25.65 -37.88
CA SER A 391 90.27 -25.53 -38.42
C SER A 391 89.23 -25.96 -37.40
N LEU A 392 89.41 -27.14 -36.78
CA LEU A 392 88.51 -27.65 -35.74
C LEU A 392 88.42 -26.72 -34.53
N ASN A 393 89.54 -26.10 -34.13
CA ASN A 393 89.55 -25.12 -33.04
C ASN A 393 88.79 -23.84 -33.41
N ALA A 394 88.85 -23.39 -34.67
CA ALA A 394 88.09 -22.24 -35.14
C ALA A 394 86.58 -22.51 -35.16
N GLU A 395 86.18 -23.70 -35.63
CA GLU A 395 84.79 -24.17 -35.58
C GLU A 395 84.29 -24.26 -34.13
N LEU A 396 85.09 -24.85 -33.22
CA LEU A 396 84.79 -24.93 -31.79
C LEU A 396 84.59 -23.55 -31.18
N THR A 397 85.46 -22.58 -31.50
CA THR A 397 85.36 -21.21 -30.98
C THR A 397 84.07 -20.52 -31.44
N THR A 398 83.68 -20.73 -32.70
CA THR A 398 82.44 -20.19 -33.26
C THR A 398 81.21 -20.80 -32.61
N ALA A 399 81.21 -22.13 -32.42
CA ALA A 399 80.12 -22.84 -31.73
C ALA A 399 79.97 -22.42 -30.26
N LEU A 400 81.09 -22.19 -29.56
CA LEU A 400 81.09 -21.67 -28.19
C LEU A 400 80.47 -20.28 -28.11
N SER A 401 80.89 -19.35 -28.97
CA SER A 401 80.35 -17.99 -29.01
C SER A 401 78.83 -17.97 -29.26
N SER A 402 78.35 -18.81 -30.20
CA SER A 402 76.91 -18.99 -30.42
C SER A 402 76.19 -19.54 -29.19
N SER A 403 76.79 -20.50 -28.48
CA SER A 403 76.24 -21.07 -27.25
C SER A 403 76.13 -20.03 -26.12
N VAL A 404 77.09 -19.10 -26.02
CA VAL A 404 77.03 -17.98 -25.06
C VAL A 404 75.84 -17.07 -25.36
N SER A 405 75.63 -16.73 -26.63
CA SER A 405 74.49 -15.90 -27.05
C SER A 405 73.16 -16.57 -26.68
N ILE A 406 73.01 -17.85 -27.02
CA ILE A 406 71.80 -18.63 -26.70
C ILE A 406 71.55 -18.68 -25.19
N ALA A 407 72.59 -18.91 -24.38
CA ALA A 407 72.45 -18.93 -22.93
C ALA A 407 72.03 -17.58 -22.35
N ASN A 408 72.52 -16.47 -22.91
CA ASN A 408 72.11 -15.13 -22.52
C ASN A 408 70.65 -14.85 -22.88
N ASP A 409 70.22 -15.23 -24.08
CA ASP A 409 68.83 -15.07 -24.52
C ASP A 409 67.86 -15.89 -23.65
N ILE A 410 68.23 -17.14 -23.31
CA ILE A 410 67.48 -17.97 -22.36
C ILE A 410 67.39 -17.27 -20.99
N GLY A 411 68.50 -16.74 -20.47
CA GLY A 411 68.52 -16.01 -19.20
C GLY A 411 67.58 -14.79 -19.19
N GLN A 412 67.49 -14.07 -20.31
CA GLN A 412 66.56 -12.94 -20.46
C GLN A 412 65.10 -13.42 -20.53
N VAL A 413 64.77 -14.42 -21.35
CA VAL A 413 63.41 -14.97 -21.44
C VAL A 413 62.93 -15.45 -20.08
N VAL A 414 63.78 -16.18 -19.36
CA VAL A 414 63.47 -16.69 -18.03
C VAL A 414 63.28 -15.56 -17.00
N SER A 415 64.07 -14.48 -17.10
CA SER A 415 63.87 -13.27 -16.29
C SER A 415 62.55 -12.57 -16.61
N HIS A 416 62.15 -12.49 -17.89
CA HIS A 416 60.89 -11.88 -18.29
C HIS A 416 59.69 -12.70 -17.78
N ILE A 417 59.78 -14.03 -17.82
CA ILE A 417 58.77 -14.92 -17.23
C ILE A 417 58.64 -14.65 -15.72
N ALA A 418 59.76 -14.47 -15.02
CA ALA A 418 59.75 -14.18 -13.59
C ALA A 418 58.99 -12.90 -13.26
N VAL A 419 59.31 -11.82 -13.98
CA VAL A 419 58.67 -10.50 -13.80
C VAL A 419 57.19 -10.57 -14.16
N ALA A 420 56.84 -11.12 -15.32
CA ALA A 420 55.45 -11.24 -15.76
C ALA A 420 54.61 -12.09 -14.80
N SER A 421 55.18 -13.17 -14.25
CA SER A 421 54.49 -14.03 -13.29
C SER A 421 54.33 -13.35 -11.93
N SER A 422 55.28 -12.51 -11.51
CA SER A 422 55.15 -11.68 -10.32
C SER A 422 54.04 -10.63 -10.47
N GLU A 423 53.93 -10.00 -11.63
CA GLU A 423 52.84 -9.07 -11.94
C GLU A 423 51.48 -9.78 -11.98
N GLN A 424 51.41 -10.99 -12.55
CA GLN A 424 50.21 -11.83 -12.53
C GLN A 424 49.79 -12.16 -11.10
N ALA A 425 50.72 -12.59 -10.23
CA ALA A 425 50.41 -12.89 -8.83
C ALA A 425 49.85 -11.65 -8.10
N GLN A 426 50.42 -10.48 -8.34
CA GLN A 426 49.91 -9.23 -7.77
C GLN A 426 48.51 -8.86 -8.31
N GLY A 427 48.28 -9.05 -9.61
CA GLY A 427 46.97 -8.88 -10.22
C GLY A 427 45.91 -9.83 -9.63
N LEU A 428 46.28 -11.09 -9.41
CA LEU A 428 45.42 -12.10 -8.80
C LEU A 428 45.08 -11.79 -7.35
N GLU A 429 45.99 -11.19 -6.57
CA GLU A 429 45.66 -10.70 -5.22
C GLU A 429 44.59 -9.59 -5.24
N GLN A 430 44.58 -8.73 -6.27
CA GLN A 430 43.52 -7.71 -6.42
C GLN A 430 42.20 -8.33 -6.86
N VAL A 431 42.24 -9.31 -7.79
CA VAL A 431 41.04 -10.06 -8.18
C VAL A 431 40.46 -10.81 -6.97
N GLY A 432 41.30 -11.42 -6.12
CA GLY A 432 40.85 -12.08 -4.90
C GLY A 432 40.12 -11.14 -3.94
N LYS A 433 40.60 -9.90 -3.77
CA LYS A 433 39.87 -8.88 -2.98
C LYS A 433 38.51 -8.54 -3.59
N ALA A 434 38.45 -8.38 -4.91
CA ALA A 434 37.17 -8.11 -5.60
C ALA A 434 36.19 -9.28 -5.46
N VAL A 435 36.68 -10.53 -5.51
CA VAL A 435 35.87 -11.73 -5.27
C VAL A 435 35.33 -11.74 -3.84
N SER A 436 36.14 -11.36 -2.84
CA SER A 436 35.67 -11.24 -1.44
C SER A 436 34.56 -10.20 -1.27
N GLU A 437 34.61 -9.08 -1.99
CA GLU A 437 33.53 -8.08 -1.96
C GLU A 437 32.26 -8.61 -2.65
N ILE A 438 32.41 -9.37 -3.74
CA ILE A 438 31.27 -10.03 -4.39
C ILE A 438 30.61 -11.04 -3.44
N ASP A 439 31.38 -11.80 -2.65
CA ASP A 439 30.84 -12.70 -1.62
C ASP A 439 29.95 -11.95 -0.61
N HIS A 440 30.42 -10.80 -0.11
CA HIS A 440 29.64 -9.96 0.78
C HIS A 440 28.32 -9.49 0.16
N VAL A 441 28.33 -9.08 -1.11
CA VAL A 441 27.11 -8.68 -1.83
C VAL A 441 26.16 -9.85 -2.03
N ILE A 442 26.66 -11.04 -2.34
CA ILE A 442 25.85 -12.26 -2.49
C ILE A 442 25.17 -12.61 -1.16
N GLN A 443 25.89 -12.56 -0.04
CA GLN A 443 25.33 -12.80 1.29
C GLN A 443 24.28 -11.75 1.67
N ALA A 444 24.55 -10.46 1.39
CA ALA A 444 23.60 -9.38 1.63
C ALA A 444 22.32 -9.53 0.79
N ASN A 445 22.44 -9.97 -0.46
CA ASN A 445 21.31 -10.26 -1.34
C ASN A 445 20.47 -11.43 -0.80
N ALA A 446 21.12 -12.51 -0.37
CA ALA A 446 20.42 -13.66 0.23
C ALA A 446 19.63 -13.24 1.48
N GLY A 447 20.27 -12.52 2.41
CA GLY A 447 19.61 -12.02 3.62
C GLY A 447 18.46 -11.04 3.33
N SER A 448 18.68 -10.10 2.41
CA SER A 448 17.64 -9.13 1.99
C SER A 448 16.46 -9.84 1.32
N ALA A 449 16.73 -10.90 0.55
CA ALA A 449 15.71 -11.70 -0.10
C ALA A 449 14.87 -12.49 0.93
N GLU A 450 15.49 -13.07 1.95
CA GLU A 450 14.77 -13.72 3.05
C GLU A 450 13.87 -12.73 3.82
N GLU A 451 14.40 -11.55 4.16
CA GLU A 451 13.63 -10.50 4.84
C GLU A 451 12.46 -10.00 3.98
N THR A 452 12.69 -9.80 2.68
CA THR A 452 11.65 -9.38 1.72
C THR A 452 10.57 -10.44 1.56
N ALA A 453 10.94 -11.73 1.53
CA ALA A 453 9.99 -12.83 1.50
C ALA A 453 9.09 -12.86 2.75
N ALA A 454 9.69 -12.69 3.93
CA ALA A 454 8.95 -12.63 5.20
C ALA A 454 8.00 -11.41 5.26
N ALA A 455 8.47 -10.23 4.85
CA ALA A 455 7.63 -9.03 4.77
C ALA A 455 6.47 -9.20 3.79
N ALA A 456 6.71 -9.89 2.66
CA ALA A 456 5.67 -10.20 1.69
C ALA A 456 4.64 -11.21 2.24
N GLU A 457 5.06 -12.22 3.01
CA GLU A 457 4.12 -13.11 3.71
C GLU A 457 3.24 -12.35 4.71
N GLU A 458 3.80 -11.39 5.45
CA GLU A 458 3.05 -10.54 6.37
C GLU A 458 2.05 -9.64 5.63
N LEU A 459 2.44 -9.03 4.50
CA LEU A 459 1.54 -8.25 3.64
C LEU A 459 0.38 -9.11 3.12
N ASN A 460 0.66 -10.36 2.75
CA ASN A 460 -0.37 -11.30 2.31
C ASN A 460 -1.36 -11.63 3.45
N ALA A 461 -0.86 -11.84 4.67
CA ALA A 461 -1.70 -12.06 5.84
C ALA A 461 -2.57 -10.83 6.17
N GLN A 462 -2.01 -9.62 6.08
CA GLN A 462 -2.76 -8.38 6.27
C GLN A 462 -3.84 -8.18 5.20
N ALA A 463 -3.52 -8.48 3.94
CA ALA A 463 -4.50 -8.45 2.85
C ALA A 463 -5.65 -9.46 3.06
N ALA A 464 -5.34 -10.67 3.55
CA ALA A 464 -6.36 -11.65 3.90
C ALA A 464 -7.28 -11.17 5.03
N MET A 465 -6.74 -10.54 6.08
CA MET A 465 -7.54 -9.93 7.15
C MET A 465 -8.45 -8.79 6.65
N LEU A 466 -7.96 -7.99 5.69
CA LEU A 466 -8.76 -6.94 5.06
C LEU A 466 -9.90 -7.53 4.22
N LEU A 467 -9.63 -8.59 3.45
CA LEU A 467 -10.66 -9.31 2.68
C LEU A 467 -11.77 -9.85 3.60
N ASP A 468 -11.42 -10.45 4.74
CA ASP A 468 -12.40 -10.93 5.73
C ASP A 468 -13.23 -9.77 6.33
N SER A 469 -12.56 -8.67 6.69
CA SER A 469 -13.22 -7.46 7.20
C SER A 469 -14.20 -6.85 6.18
N VAL A 470 -13.81 -6.84 4.90
CA VAL A 470 -14.66 -6.38 3.80
C VAL A 470 -15.82 -7.35 3.58
N GLY A 471 -15.60 -8.67 3.69
CA GLY A 471 -16.66 -9.67 3.66
C GLY A 471 -17.72 -9.40 4.74
N THR A 472 -17.29 -9.13 5.96
CA THR A 472 -18.16 -8.75 7.09
C THR A 472 -18.92 -7.45 6.80
N LEU A 473 -18.24 -6.43 6.25
CA LEU A 473 -18.88 -5.17 5.85
C LEU A 473 -19.95 -5.38 4.77
N ILE A 474 -19.68 -6.23 3.76
CA ILE A 474 -20.65 -6.55 2.71
C ILE A 474 -21.87 -7.27 3.30
N GLN A 475 -21.68 -8.19 4.25
CA GLN A 475 -22.78 -8.85 4.94
C GLN A 475 -23.66 -7.87 5.73
N LEU A 476 -23.05 -6.90 6.43
CA LEU A 476 -23.77 -5.82 7.13
C LEU A 476 -24.60 -4.95 6.17
N VAL A 477 -24.13 -4.73 4.95
CA VAL A 477 -24.74 -3.81 3.98
C VAL A 477 -25.80 -4.49 3.09
N LYS A 478 -25.56 -5.74 2.69
CA LYS A 478 -26.48 -6.52 1.84
C LYS A 478 -27.48 -7.38 2.63
N GLY A 479 -27.21 -7.62 3.90
CA GLY A 479 -27.97 -8.56 4.72
C GLY A 479 -27.52 -10.02 4.49
N ARG A 480 -27.70 -10.85 5.52
CA ARG A 480 -27.20 -12.24 5.60
C ARG A 480 -27.72 -13.17 4.49
N SER A 481 -28.76 -12.79 3.75
CA SER A 481 -29.38 -13.60 2.69
C SER A 481 -28.66 -13.60 1.34
N ALA A 482 -27.58 -12.82 1.15
CA ALA A 482 -26.91 -12.73 -0.15
C ALA A 482 -25.80 -13.77 -0.41
N LEU A 483 -25.47 -14.65 0.54
CA LEU A 483 -24.39 -15.63 0.40
C LEU A 483 -24.81 -17.11 0.48
N HIS A 484 -26.09 -17.41 0.74
CA HIS A 484 -26.56 -18.82 0.79
C HIS A 484 -27.18 -19.32 -0.52
N HIS A 485 -26.88 -18.68 -1.66
CA HIS A 485 -27.35 -19.08 -3.00
C HIS A 485 -26.22 -19.19 -4.04
N GLY A 486 -24.97 -19.36 -3.60
CA GLY A 486 -23.81 -19.48 -4.51
C GLY A 486 -22.88 -20.67 -4.27
N GLU A 487 -22.98 -21.40 -3.17
CA GLU A 487 -22.02 -22.48 -2.82
C GLU A 487 -22.64 -23.89 -2.78
N THR A 488 -23.54 -24.18 -3.72
CA THR A 488 -23.84 -25.58 -4.07
C THR A 488 -23.89 -25.69 -5.58
N SER A 489 -22.73 -25.93 -6.19
CA SER A 489 -22.55 -26.78 -7.38
C SER A 489 -21.32 -26.35 -8.18
N GLN A 490 -20.13 -26.77 -7.73
CA GLN A 490 -19.04 -27.27 -8.59
C GLN A 490 -17.85 -27.67 -7.72
N ALA A 491 -17.95 -28.87 -7.14
CA ALA A 491 -16.79 -29.64 -6.72
C ALA A 491 -17.10 -31.10 -7.07
N ALA A 492 -17.05 -31.39 -8.36
CA ALA A 492 -16.93 -32.75 -8.87
C ALA A 492 -15.73 -32.75 -9.81
N ASP A 493 -14.65 -33.32 -9.28
CA ASP A 493 -13.66 -34.11 -9.99
C ASP A 493 -12.73 -33.37 -10.97
N GLU A 494 -11.63 -32.84 -10.42
CA GLU A 494 -10.35 -32.91 -11.12
C GLU A 494 -9.21 -33.03 -10.10
N THR A 495 -8.82 -34.27 -9.86
CA THR A 495 -7.57 -34.63 -9.19
C THR A 495 -6.37 -34.10 -9.99
N ALA A 496 -5.71 -33.07 -9.47
CA ALA A 496 -4.33 -32.71 -9.80
C ALA A 496 -3.51 -32.67 -8.49
N PRO A 497 -2.23 -33.11 -8.52
CA PRO A 497 -1.55 -33.65 -7.35
C PRO A 497 -1.07 -32.57 -6.38
N GLU A 498 -1.07 -32.92 -5.09
CA GLU A 498 -0.40 -32.18 -4.03
C GLU A 498 1.05 -31.81 -4.43
N PRO A 499 1.49 -30.56 -4.23
CA PRO A 499 2.90 -30.27 -4.19
C PRO A 499 3.43 -30.92 -2.91
N LYS A 500 4.18 -32.03 -3.08
CA LYS A 500 5.00 -32.58 -2.01
C LYS A 500 5.82 -31.45 -1.42
N ALA A 501 5.60 -31.16 -0.13
CA ALA A 501 6.54 -30.41 0.68
C ALA A 501 7.90 -31.11 0.58
N SER A 502 8.76 -30.59 -0.30
CA SER A 502 10.17 -30.88 -0.27
C SER A 502 10.67 -30.40 1.08
N LYS A 503 11.06 -31.36 1.93
CA LYS A 503 11.81 -31.08 3.15
C LYS A 503 12.91 -30.07 2.81
N PRO A 504 13.15 -29.06 3.68
CA PRO A 504 14.28 -28.17 3.48
C PRO A 504 15.55 -29.04 3.37
N PRO A 505 16.46 -28.74 2.43
CA PRO A 505 17.73 -29.44 2.37
C PRO A 505 18.38 -29.30 3.75
N GLU A 506 18.63 -30.46 4.37
CA GLU A 506 19.41 -30.54 5.59
C GLU A 506 20.72 -29.82 5.31
N VAL A 507 20.94 -28.70 6.00
CA VAL A 507 22.20 -27.97 5.98
C VAL A 507 23.26 -28.97 6.41
N ILE A 508 23.98 -29.51 5.43
CA ILE A 508 25.20 -30.27 5.67
C ILE A 508 26.15 -29.25 6.28
N ARG A 509 26.15 -29.16 7.62
CA ARG A 509 27.26 -28.60 8.37
C ARG A 509 28.45 -29.50 8.03
N THR A 510 29.21 -29.12 7.03
CA THR A 510 30.51 -29.71 6.76
C THR A 510 31.31 -29.58 8.04
N ARG A 511 31.58 -30.74 8.65
CA ARG A 511 32.49 -30.86 9.78
C ARG A 511 33.81 -30.22 9.35
N PRO A 512 34.47 -29.40 10.19
CA PRO A 512 35.79 -28.89 9.87
C PRO A 512 36.71 -30.08 9.56
N ALA A 513 37.37 -30.05 8.40
CA ALA A 513 38.40 -31.02 8.06
C ALA A 513 39.49 -31.00 9.16
N PRO A 514 40.01 -32.16 9.58
CA PRO A 514 41.07 -32.20 10.58
C PRO A 514 42.31 -31.49 10.01
N ALA A 515 42.89 -30.60 10.81
CA ALA A 515 44.14 -29.92 10.49
C ALA A 515 45.20 -30.95 10.07
N LYS A 516 45.68 -30.85 8.83
CA LYS A 516 46.85 -31.61 8.38
C LYS A 516 48.06 -31.13 9.18
N ASP A 517 48.52 -32.01 10.05
CA ASP A 517 49.78 -31.93 10.76
C ASP A 517 50.95 -31.72 9.77
N LYS A 518 51.61 -30.56 9.86
CA LYS A 518 52.75 -30.16 9.03
C LYS A 518 54.09 -30.75 9.50
N SER A 519 54.09 -31.89 10.21
CA SER A 519 55.31 -32.46 10.80
C SER A 519 56.04 -33.54 9.97
N LYS A 520 55.63 -33.83 8.72
CA LYS A 520 56.32 -34.82 7.88
C LYS A 520 56.65 -34.31 6.47
N LEU A 521 57.69 -33.50 6.36
CA LEU A 521 58.40 -33.26 5.09
C LEU A 521 59.83 -32.74 5.38
N ILE A 522 60.62 -33.56 6.08
CA ILE A 522 62.09 -33.50 6.04
C ILE A 522 62.58 -34.95 6.12
N ALA A 523 62.77 -35.58 4.96
CA ALA A 523 63.72 -36.68 4.70
C ALA A 523 63.44 -37.29 3.31
N ALA A 524 64.12 -36.75 2.29
CA ALA A 524 64.70 -37.45 1.14
C ALA A 524 65.34 -36.41 0.23
#